data_AF-A0A961MQM8-F1
#
_entry.id   AF-A0A961MQM8-F1
#
_cell.length_a   1.000
_cell.length_b   1.000
_cell.length_c   1.000
_cell.angle_alpha   90.00
_cell.angle_beta   90.00
_cell.angle_gamma   90.00
#
_symmetry.space_group_name_H-M   'P 1'
#
loop_
_entity.id
_entity.type
_entity.pdbx_description
1 polymer ?
#
loop_
_entity_poly.entity_id
_entity_poly.type
_entity_poly.pdbx_seq_one_letter_code
_entity_poly.pdbx_strand_id
1 'polypeptide(L)'
;GRDIDAVARTALWQAGLDYDHGTGHGVGSYLGVHEGPAGLSRRSTEPIRAGMILSIEPGNYREGLYGIRIENLAVVQPAEIPQGGERPMHAFETLTLAPIDRRLIDAGLLDPAERDWLDAYHARVAANLAPLVDAEDAQWLAAACRPLADDP
;
A
#
# COMPACT_ATOMS: atom_id res chain seq x y z
N GLY A 1 -3.36 -7.82 12.72
CA GLY A 1 -3.96 -6.48 12.56
C GLY A 1 -3.21 -5.48 13.40
N ARG A 2 -3.35 -5.55 14.73
CA ARG A 2 -2.68 -4.64 15.68
C ARG A 2 -1.17 -4.55 15.49
N ASP A 3 -0.50 -5.68 15.34
CA ASP A 3 0.98 -5.70 15.24
C ASP A 3 1.47 -5.10 13.91
N ILE A 4 0.68 -5.25 12.84
CA ILE A 4 0.98 -4.71 11.51
C ILE A 4 0.75 -3.18 11.46
N ASP A 5 -0.23 -2.66 12.21
CA ASP A 5 -0.50 -1.21 12.29
C ASP A 5 0.72 -0.43 12.78
N ALA A 6 1.54 -1.01 13.68
CA ALA A 6 2.77 -0.37 14.13
C ALA A 6 3.83 -0.25 13.02
N VAL A 7 3.90 -1.24 12.10
CA VAL A 7 4.86 -1.25 10.99
C VAL A 7 4.60 -0.06 10.07
N ALA A 8 3.34 0.17 9.69
CA ALA A 8 2.95 1.29 8.83
C ALA A 8 3.16 2.68 9.45
N ARG A 9 3.41 2.76 10.77
CA ARG A 9 3.68 4.00 11.50
C ARG A 9 5.15 4.26 11.76
N THR A 10 6.01 3.24 11.63
CA THR A 10 7.38 3.27 12.15
C THR A 10 8.20 4.42 11.56
N ALA A 11 8.13 4.66 10.25
CA ALA A 11 8.83 5.76 9.60
C ALA A 11 8.35 7.14 10.10
N LEU A 12 7.04 7.33 10.29
CA LEU A 12 6.49 8.57 10.85
C LEU A 12 6.91 8.77 12.30
N TRP A 13 6.89 7.72 13.12
CA TRP A 13 7.31 7.79 14.53
C TRP A 13 8.79 8.16 14.67
N GLN A 14 9.66 7.66 13.80
CA GLN A 14 11.08 8.04 13.76
C GLN A 14 11.26 9.55 13.48
N ALA A 15 10.34 10.17 12.75
CA ALA A 15 10.28 11.61 12.50
C ALA A 15 9.49 12.40 13.56
N GLY A 16 8.99 11.74 14.63
CA GLY A 16 8.16 12.37 15.65
C GLY A 16 6.74 12.70 15.21
N LEU A 17 6.22 12.00 14.21
CA LEU A 17 4.90 12.19 13.61
C LEU A 17 4.01 10.96 13.82
N ASP A 18 2.69 11.12 13.72
CA ASP A 18 1.71 10.02 13.73
C ASP A 18 0.45 10.44 12.93
N TYR A 19 -0.56 9.56 12.89
CA TYR A 19 -1.90 9.83 12.37
C TYR A 19 -3.01 9.24 13.26
N ASP A 20 -4.12 9.96 13.37
CA ASP A 20 -5.18 9.71 14.37
C ASP A 20 -6.28 8.73 13.92
N HIS A 21 -6.01 7.91 12.90
CA HIS A 21 -6.89 6.83 12.44
C HIS A 21 -6.15 5.49 12.37
N GLY A 22 -6.85 4.39 12.10
CA GLY A 22 -6.22 3.09 11.86
C GLY A 22 -5.45 3.07 10.54
N THR A 23 -4.48 2.17 10.40
CA THR A 23 -3.80 1.92 9.11
C THR A 23 -4.76 1.38 8.06
N GLY A 24 -5.84 0.70 8.45
CA GLY A 24 -6.87 0.26 7.52
C GLY A 24 -7.97 -0.58 8.14
N HIS A 25 -8.95 -0.94 7.32
CA HIS A 25 -10.18 -1.64 7.71
C HIS A 25 -10.53 -2.75 6.71
N GLY A 26 -11.39 -3.70 7.09
CA GLY A 26 -11.91 -4.68 6.15
C GLY A 26 -12.86 -4.05 5.13
N VAL A 27 -12.98 -4.69 3.97
CA VAL A 27 -13.89 -4.28 2.89
C VAL A 27 -14.72 -5.48 2.45
N GLY A 28 -16.05 -5.32 2.46
CA GLY A 28 -16.99 -6.35 2.05
C GLY A 28 -17.17 -6.40 0.53
N SER A 29 -17.20 -7.60 -0.04
CA SER A 29 -17.46 -7.80 -1.47
C SER A 29 -18.91 -7.44 -1.81
N TYR A 30 -19.11 -6.31 -2.51
CA TYR A 30 -20.43 -5.73 -2.80
C TYR A 30 -21.27 -5.43 -1.54
N LEU A 31 -20.58 -5.11 -0.43
CA LEU A 31 -21.18 -4.80 0.87
C LEU A 31 -20.57 -3.51 1.44
N GLY A 32 -20.27 -3.48 2.75
CA GLY A 32 -19.77 -2.29 3.42
C GLY A 32 -18.35 -1.93 2.98
N VAL A 33 -18.13 -0.65 2.68
CA VAL A 33 -16.78 -0.12 2.46
C VAL A 33 -15.93 -0.21 3.73
N HIS A 34 -16.55 -0.16 4.91
CA HIS A 34 -15.94 -0.49 6.19
C HIS A 34 -16.63 -1.73 6.76
N GLU A 35 -15.94 -2.87 6.73
CA GLU A 35 -16.46 -4.15 7.21
C GLU A 35 -15.55 -4.75 8.29
N GLY A 36 -16.10 -4.89 9.50
CA GLY A 36 -15.43 -5.59 10.61
C GLY A 36 -15.66 -7.10 10.56
N PRO A 37 -15.00 -7.88 11.43
CA PRO A 37 -14.09 -7.44 12.50
C PRO A 37 -12.63 -7.27 12.06
N ALA A 38 -12.28 -7.61 10.82
CA ALA A 38 -10.93 -7.48 10.31
C ALA A 38 -10.50 -6.01 10.18
N GLY A 39 -9.23 -5.72 10.48
CA GLY A 39 -8.68 -4.37 10.33
C GLY A 39 -7.22 -4.27 10.76
N LEU A 40 -6.56 -3.21 10.32
CA LEU A 40 -5.19 -2.85 10.67
C LEU A 40 -5.24 -1.61 11.57
N SER A 41 -5.37 -1.83 12.88
CA SER A 41 -5.43 -0.74 13.85
C SER A 41 -4.99 -1.21 15.24
N ARG A 42 -4.63 -0.26 16.11
CA ARG A 42 -4.39 -0.52 17.55
C ARG A 42 -5.54 -1.27 18.23
N ARG A 43 -6.78 -1.08 17.76
CA ARG A 43 -7.99 -1.71 18.31
C ARG A 43 -8.22 -3.13 17.80
N SER A 44 -7.58 -3.54 16.71
CA SER A 44 -7.84 -4.82 16.07
C SER A 44 -7.52 -5.99 16.99
N THR A 45 -8.46 -6.92 17.12
CA THR A 45 -8.32 -8.18 17.87
C THR A 45 -8.48 -9.40 16.97
N GLU A 46 -9.04 -9.25 15.78
CA GLU A 46 -9.27 -10.35 14.85
C GLU A 46 -7.95 -10.82 14.18
N PRO A 47 -7.67 -12.13 14.18
CA PRO A 47 -6.60 -12.70 13.37
C PRO A 47 -6.81 -12.44 11.87
N ILE A 48 -5.77 -11.99 11.19
CA ILE A 48 -5.78 -11.83 9.73
C ILE A 48 -5.64 -13.20 9.08
N ARG A 49 -6.52 -13.52 8.13
CA ARG A 49 -6.56 -14.81 7.42
C ARG A 49 -6.58 -14.58 5.91
N ALA A 50 -6.09 -15.58 5.16
CA ALA A 50 -6.16 -15.57 3.70
C ALA A 50 -7.60 -15.36 3.20
N GLY A 51 -7.75 -14.59 2.12
CA GLY A 51 -9.03 -14.19 1.53
C GLY A 51 -9.65 -12.93 2.13
N MET A 52 -9.15 -12.42 3.26
CA MET A 52 -9.61 -11.12 3.79
C MET A 52 -9.12 -9.98 2.88
N ILE A 53 -10.00 -9.02 2.59
CA ILE A 53 -9.67 -7.78 1.88
C ILE A 53 -9.59 -6.65 2.89
N LEU A 54 -8.49 -5.89 2.86
CA LEU A 54 -8.20 -4.80 3.78
C LEU A 54 -7.75 -3.56 3.01
N SER A 55 -8.11 -2.37 3.48
CA SER A 55 -7.40 -1.14 3.11
C SER A 55 -6.03 -1.10 3.81
N ILE A 56 -5.08 -0.42 3.17
CA ILE A 56 -3.79 0.00 3.72
C ILE A 56 -3.63 1.46 3.34
N GLU A 57 -3.81 2.34 4.32
CA GLU A 57 -4.05 3.77 4.12
C GLU A 57 -3.35 4.69 5.14
N PRO A 58 -2.03 4.54 5.38
CA PRO A 58 -1.32 5.46 6.26
C PRO A 58 -1.41 6.91 5.75
N GLY A 59 -1.39 7.87 6.67
CA GLY A 59 -1.45 9.29 6.33
C GLY A 59 -0.68 10.18 7.29
N ASN A 60 -0.57 11.47 6.95
CA ASN A 60 -0.09 12.50 7.84
C ASN A 60 -0.80 13.82 7.51
N TYR A 61 -1.21 14.55 8.54
CA TYR A 61 -2.00 15.77 8.40
C TYR A 61 -1.36 16.88 9.22
N ARG A 62 -1.04 17.99 8.56
CA ARG A 62 -0.42 19.18 9.14
C ARG A 62 -1.45 20.30 9.12
N GLU A 63 -2.02 20.60 10.28
CA GLU A 63 -3.05 21.63 10.43
C GLU A 63 -2.60 22.97 9.84
N GLY A 64 -3.49 23.62 9.09
CA GLY A 64 -3.21 24.89 8.40
C GLY A 64 -2.25 24.79 7.21
N LEU A 65 -1.76 23.59 6.87
CA LEU A 65 -0.81 23.35 5.77
C LEU A 65 -1.39 22.39 4.73
N TYR A 66 -1.24 21.07 4.94
CA TYR A 66 -1.58 20.03 3.97
C TYR A 66 -1.91 18.71 4.65
N GLY A 67 -2.41 17.76 3.88
CA GLY A 67 -2.63 16.37 4.30
C GLY A 67 -2.29 15.39 3.19
N ILE A 68 -1.75 14.24 3.57
CA ILE A 68 -1.36 13.16 2.66
C ILE A 68 -1.95 11.87 3.20
N ARG A 69 -2.56 11.08 2.32
CA ARG A 69 -2.94 9.67 2.55
C ARG A 69 -2.74 8.91 1.26
N ILE A 70 -2.13 7.73 1.34
CA ILE A 70 -1.94 6.84 0.21
C ILE A 70 -2.66 5.55 0.56
N GLU A 71 -3.70 5.20 -0.20
CA GLU A 71 -4.59 4.10 0.10
C GLU A 71 -4.65 3.09 -1.04
N ASN A 72 -4.43 1.83 -0.71
CA ASN A 72 -4.71 0.69 -1.57
C ASN A 72 -5.57 -0.34 -0.85
N LEU A 73 -6.39 -1.07 -1.59
CA LEU A 73 -6.96 -2.32 -1.13
C LEU A 73 -6.01 -3.46 -1.44
N ALA A 74 -5.90 -4.41 -0.52
CA ALA A 74 -5.12 -5.62 -0.70
C ALA A 74 -5.85 -6.85 -0.15
N VAL A 75 -5.66 -7.99 -0.81
CA VAL A 75 -6.14 -9.29 -0.34
C VAL A 75 -5.01 -10.02 0.37
N VAL A 76 -5.34 -10.69 1.46
CA VAL A 76 -4.40 -11.54 2.19
C VAL A 76 -4.28 -12.88 1.49
N GLN A 77 -3.06 -13.34 1.24
CA GLN A 77 -2.76 -14.64 0.65
C GLN A 77 -1.66 -15.37 1.43
N PRO A 78 -1.48 -16.69 1.25
CA PRO A 78 -0.29 -17.38 1.73
C PRO A 78 0.98 -16.72 1.14
N ALA A 79 2.00 -16.52 1.97
CA ALA A 79 3.30 -16.03 1.50
C ALA A 79 4.15 -17.17 0.93
N GLU A 80 5.02 -16.85 -0.04
CA GLU A 80 6.16 -17.69 -0.34
C GLU A 80 7.14 -17.67 0.85
N ILE A 81 7.52 -18.85 1.34
CA ILE A 81 8.42 -18.97 2.49
C ILE A 81 9.85 -19.08 1.97
N PRO A 82 10.75 -18.16 2.37
CA PRO A 82 12.16 -18.21 1.96
C PRO A 82 12.82 -19.55 2.32
N GLN A 83 13.87 -19.92 1.59
CA GLN A 83 14.63 -21.13 1.88
C GLN A 83 15.15 -21.11 3.33
N GLY A 84 14.85 -22.18 4.08
CA GLY A 84 15.19 -22.29 5.50
C GLY A 84 14.16 -21.66 6.45
N GLY A 85 13.09 -21.05 5.93
CA GLY A 85 11.95 -20.62 6.74
C GLY A 85 11.09 -21.80 7.20
N GLU A 86 10.71 -21.79 8.48
CA GLU A 86 10.01 -22.93 9.11
C GLU A 86 8.53 -22.65 9.42
N ARG A 87 8.08 -21.41 9.25
CA ARG A 87 6.74 -20.97 9.68
C ARG A 87 5.90 -20.52 8.50
N PRO A 88 4.66 -21.02 8.36
CA PRO A 88 3.68 -20.45 7.43
C PRO A 88 3.44 -18.98 7.76
N MET A 89 3.41 -18.14 6.73
CA MET A 89 3.20 -16.71 6.82
C MET A 89 2.16 -16.27 5.77
N HIS A 90 1.67 -15.04 5.93
CA HIS A 90 0.79 -14.38 4.97
C HIS A 90 1.49 -13.21 4.30
N ALA A 91 1.05 -12.91 3.08
CA ALA A 91 1.45 -11.75 2.31
C ALA A 91 0.20 -11.00 1.82
N PHE A 92 0.40 -9.77 1.36
CA PHE A 92 -0.64 -8.98 0.72
C PHE A 92 -0.45 -8.99 -0.80
N GLU A 93 -1.53 -9.21 -1.54
CA GLU A 93 -1.61 -8.89 -2.96
C GLU A 93 -2.44 -7.61 -3.13
N THR A 94 -1.85 -6.57 -3.71
CA THR A 94 -2.56 -5.32 -3.98
C THR A 94 -3.66 -5.53 -5.03
N LEU A 95 -4.87 -5.08 -4.73
CA LEU A 95 -6.02 -5.08 -5.65
C LEU A 95 -6.16 -3.77 -6.41
N THR A 96 -5.92 -2.64 -5.73
CA THR A 96 -5.98 -1.32 -6.36
C THR A 96 -4.91 -1.21 -7.45
N LEU A 97 -5.29 -0.70 -8.62
CA LEU A 97 -4.38 -0.36 -9.70
C LEU A 97 -4.51 1.12 -10.02
N ALA A 98 -3.67 1.93 -9.40
CA ALA A 98 -3.58 3.37 -9.64
C ALA A 98 -2.13 3.85 -9.44
N PRO A 99 -1.58 4.68 -10.34
CA PRO A 99 -0.22 5.21 -10.15
C PRO A 99 -0.13 6.00 -8.84
N ILE A 100 0.96 5.80 -8.10
CA ILE A 100 1.32 6.67 -6.97
C ILE A 100 2.08 7.87 -7.54
N ASP A 101 1.73 9.08 -7.11
CA ASP A 101 2.34 10.30 -7.64
C ASP A 101 3.81 10.42 -7.22
N ARG A 102 4.69 10.14 -8.19
CA ARG A 102 6.14 10.15 -8.01
C ARG A 102 6.73 11.50 -7.63
N ARG A 103 6.04 12.60 -7.90
CA ARG A 103 6.56 13.96 -7.64
C ARG A 103 6.75 14.23 -6.14
N LEU A 104 6.07 13.47 -5.30
CA LEU A 104 6.11 13.59 -3.85
C LEU A 104 6.97 12.51 -3.18
N ILE A 105 7.73 11.74 -3.96
CA ILE A 105 8.59 10.67 -3.45
C ILE A 105 10.03 11.17 -3.38
N ASP A 106 10.57 11.24 -2.17
CA ASP A 106 12.01 11.37 -1.96
C ASP A 106 12.64 9.98 -2.03
N ALA A 107 13.22 9.64 -3.19
CA ALA A 107 13.84 8.34 -3.41
C ALA A 107 14.97 8.06 -2.42
N GLY A 108 15.66 9.09 -1.90
CA GLY A 108 16.74 8.95 -0.94
C GLY A 108 16.30 8.37 0.42
N LEU A 109 14.99 8.42 0.72
CA LEU A 109 14.40 7.82 1.91
C LEU A 109 13.94 6.38 1.73
N LEU A 110 13.91 5.87 0.49
CA LEU A 110 13.49 4.50 0.19
C LEU A 110 14.68 3.55 0.16
N ASP A 111 14.52 2.40 0.81
CA ASP A 111 15.45 1.29 0.64
C ASP A 111 15.33 0.65 -0.76
N PRO A 112 16.30 -0.16 -1.20
CA PRO A 112 16.26 -0.79 -2.52
C PRO A 112 15.01 -1.65 -2.76
N ALA A 113 14.52 -2.37 -1.76
CA ALA A 113 13.35 -3.23 -1.90
C ALA A 113 12.05 -2.42 -2.00
N GLU A 114 11.96 -1.27 -1.33
CA GLU A 114 10.83 -0.34 -1.45
C GLU A 114 10.78 0.30 -2.85
N ARG A 115 11.94 0.67 -3.40
CA ARG A 115 12.06 1.16 -4.78
C ARG A 115 11.63 0.09 -5.79
N ASP A 116 12.19 -1.11 -5.66
CA ASP A 116 11.85 -2.25 -6.53
C ASP A 116 10.36 -2.58 -6.46
N TRP A 117 9.76 -2.54 -5.26
CA TRP A 117 8.33 -2.76 -5.09
C TRP A 117 7.49 -1.71 -5.82
N LEU A 118 7.84 -0.43 -5.70
CA LEU A 118 7.10 0.66 -6.35
C LEU A 118 7.17 0.54 -7.87
N ASP A 119 8.35 0.28 -8.42
CA ASP A 119 8.57 0.14 -9.86
C ASP A 119 7.83 -1.08 -10.42
N ALA A 120 7.88 -2.21 -9.71
CA ALA A 120 7.11 -3.40 -10.06
C ALA A 120 5.59 -3.14 -10.00
N TYR A 121 5.13 -2.41 -8.98
CA TYR A 121 3.73 -2.00 -8.85
C TYR A 121 3.30 -1.11 -10.02
N HIS A 122 4.07 -0.07 -10.36
CA HIS A 122 3.78 0.81 -11.49
C HIS A 122 3.80 0.07 -12.84
N ALA A 123 4.75 -0.83 -13.05
CA ALA A 123 4.78 -1.68 -14.24
C ALA A 123 3.50 -2.54 -14.36
N ARG A 124 3.04 -3.13 -13.24
CA ARG A 124 1.77 -3.87 -13.19
C ARG A 124 0.57 -2.98 -13.48
N VAL A 125 0.50 -1.77 -12.92
CA VAL A 125 -0.57 -0.80 -13.21
C VAL A 125 -0.62 -0.48 -14.70
N ALA A 126 0.51 -0.10 -15.31
CA ALA A 126 0.58 0.22 -16.73
C ALA A 126 0.15 -0.96 -17.61
N ALA A 127 0.66 -2.16 -17.34
CA ALA A 127 0.36 -3.35 -18.14
C ALA A 127 -1.13 -3.73 -18.12
N ASN A 128 -1.82 -3.52 -16.98
CA ASN A 128 -3.22 -3.89 -16.84
C ASN A 128 -4.18 -2.80 -17.36
N LEU A 129 -3.85 -1.52 -17.21
CA LEU A 129 -4.76 -0.44 -17.57
C LEU A 129 -4.55 0.10 -18.98
N ALA A 130 -3.32 0.08 -19.52
CA ALA A 130 -3.04 0.63 -20.86
C ALA A 130 -3.92 0.03 -21.98
N PRO A 131 -4.27 -1.27 -21.99
CA PRO A 131 -5.17 -1.84 -23.00
C PRO A 131 -6.64 -1.40 -22.88
N LEU A 132 -7.02 -0.77 -21.76
CA LEU A 132 -8.41 -0.43 -21.42
C LEU A 132 -8.73 1.05 -21.62
N VAL A 133 -7.72 1.86 -21.95
CA VAL A 133 -7.83 3.32 -22.12
C VAL A 133 -7.42 3.72 -23.53
N ASP A 134 -7.70 4.97 -23.91
CA ASP A 134 -7.27 5.48 -25.21
C ASP A 134 -5.76 5.76 -25.28
N ALA A 135 -5.28 6.16 -26.46
CA ALA A 135 -3.85 6.37 -26.69
C ALA A 135 -3.27 7.54 -25.89
N GLU A 136 -4.05 8.59 -25.63
CA GLU A 136 -3.61 9.77 -24.88
C GLU A 136 -3.45 9.39 -23.40
N ASP A 137 -4.45 8.74 -22.83
CA ASP A 137 -4.43 8.24 -21.46
C ASP A 137 -3.35 7.17 -21.27
N ALA A 138 -3.15 6.27 -22.24
CA ALA A 138 -2.08 5.27 -22.18
C ALA A 138 -0.69 5.91 -22.19
N GLN A 139 -0.49 7.00 -22.94
CA GLN A 139 0.76 7.74 -22.95
C GLN A 139 1.00 8.45 -21.62
N TRP A 140 -0.04 9.07 -21.05
CA TRP A 140 0.03 9.67 -19.72
C TRP A 140 0.35 8.61 -18.66
N LEU A 141 -0.34 7.47 -18.70
CA LEU A 141 -0.16 6.36 -17.76
C LEU A 141 1.27 5.83 -17.81
N ALA A 142 1.82 5.63 -19.01
CA ALA A 142 3.21 5.21 -19.20
C ALA A 142 4.19 6.21 -18.56
N ALA A 143 3.92 7.52 -18.64
CA ALA A 143 4.74 8.54 -18.00
C ALA A 143 4.60 8.54 -16.46
N ALA A 144 3.38 8.34 -15.95
CA ALA A 144 3.08 8.27 -14.51
C ALA A 144 3.67 7.01 -13.85
N CYS A 145 3.75 5.90 -14.58
CA CYS A 145 4.25 4.61 -14.14
C CYS A 145 5.71 4.32 -14.54
N ARG A 146 6.49 5.32 -14.95
CA ARG A 146 7.92 5.10 -15.21
C ARG A 146 8.61 4.60 -13.91
N PRO A 147 9.73 3.86 -14.00
CA PRO A 147 10.57 3.56 -12.84
C PRO A 147 11.11 4.83 -12.17
N LEU A 148 11.29 4.81 -10.85
CA LEU A 148 12.08 5.85 -10.18
C LEU A 148 13.49 5.88 -10.78
N ALA A 149 14.02 7.07 -11.01
CA ALA A 149 15.40 7.16 -11.51
C ALA A 149 16.35 6.75 -10.38
N ASP A 150 17.43 6.04 -10.74
CA ASP A 150 18.63 5.99 -9.90
C ASP A 150 19.22 7.40 -9.87
N ASP A 151 18.71 8.27 -9.00
CA ASP A 151 19.35 9.57 -8.77
C ASP A 151 20.61 9.31 -7.92
N PRO A 152 21.82 9.70 -8.39
CA PRO A 152 23.08 9.49 -7.68
C PRO A 152 23.19 10.24 -6.35
#